data_AF-A0A370AMT6-F1
#
_entry.id   AF-A0A370AMT6-F1
#
_cell.length_a   1.000
_cell.length_b   1.000
_cell.length_c   1.000
_cell.angle_alpha   90.00
_cell.angle_beta   90.00
_cell.angle_gamma   90.00
#
_symmetry.space_group_name_H-M   'P 1'
#
loop_
_entity.id
_entity.type
_entity.pdbx_description
1 polymer ?
#
loop_
_entity_poly.entity_id
_entity_poly.type
_entity_poly.pdbx_seq_one_letter_code
_entity_poly.pdbx_strand_id
1 'polypeptide(L)'
;MKSIVKSILLILAGALVAGGLLYGYSIIIKSAGYSADDEILSFVEIKPGDAVISHISGEVYIIREEKILSPRPGDTVREGDVIKVVDDSWCQVHFVGKATMNLRSNTLLKIQKLLTSTKDIDVRTELLTGSMIYKVDRLSATDNLEVQAQEKIYRVEGTEFYIEAFTDGGSRVSVKEGKVAVLQSKGEEERLLKTVPGGQSLNLKQWESGTPLPETEDLNSKDIKIFKEESPVLFDMSENSLVYLEITTLPQGAQLYLDGRLNSRGNLTGLFAPDETLNILARKRGYRDMSMKLRPGEQSSSRVILKMEPLGVEESLKEESENPQTETLEELKVRFETESETLTGSFTKQIRESELQLEEMKSLSLSLQNDIRNLKGNNSELSDEKKELESKLEKSFEEQEKLKQLLLQIQELSTDQ
;
A
#
# COMPACT_ATOMS: atom_id res chain seq x y z
N MET A 1 -44.30 -18.92 25.71
CA MET A 1 -43.86 -17.51 25.82
C MET A 1 -42.35 -17.31 25.60
N LYS A 2 -41.45 -18.03 26.30
CA LYS A 2 -40.00 -17.83 26.15
C LYS A 2 -39.42 -18.12 24.74
N SER A 3 -39.99 -19.05 23.95
CA SER A 3 -39.48 -19.30 22.59
C SER A 3 -39.89 -18.22 21.59
N ILE A 4 -41.09 -17.66 21.72
CA ILE A 4 -41.59 -16.58 20.84
C ILE A 4 -40.74 -15.31 21.00
N VAL A 5 -40.33 -14.98 22.22
CA VAL A 5 -39.46 -13.82 22.50
C VAL A 5 -38.07 -13.99 21.87
N LYS A 6 -37.51 -15.22 21.87
CA LYS A 6 -36.21 -15.49 21.24
C LYS A 6 -36.27 -15.36 19.71
N SER A 7 -37.34 -15.83 19.08
CA SER A 7 -37.51 -15.71 17.63
C SER A 7 -37.65 -14.25 17.17
N ILE A 8 -38.37 -13.42 17.94
CA ILE A 8 -38.51 -11.99 17.63
C ILE A 8 -37.17 -11.26 17.74
N LEU A 9 -36.37 -11.55 18.77
CA LEU A 9 -35.06 -10.91 18.97
C LEU A 9 -34.08 -11.23 17.82
N LEU A 10 -34.13 -12.46 17.29
CA LEU A 10 -33.26 -12.92 16.21
C LEU A 10 -33.61 -12.27 14.87
N ILE A 11 -34.92 -12.06 14.61
CA ILE A 11 -35.40 -11.32 13.44
C ILE A 11 -34.98 -9.84 13.51
N LEU A 12 -35.06 -9.23 14.71
CA LEU A 12 -34.69 -7.83 14.90
C LEU A 12 -33.18 -7.60 14.73
N ALA A 13 -32.35 -8.52 15.21
CA ALA A 13 -30.90 -8.49 15.01
C ALA A 13 -30.54 -8.65 13.51
N GLY A 14 -31.21 -9.56 12.79
CA GLY A 14 -31.03 -9.71 11.34
C GLY A 14 -31.42 -8.45 10.55
N ALA A 15 -32.52 -7.81 10.92
CA ALA A 15 -32.97 -6.56 10.28
C ALA A 15 -32.00 -5.39 10.51
N LEU A 16 -31.40 -5.29 11.70
CA LEU A 16 -30.40 -4.26 12.00
C LEU A 16 -29.10 -4.46 11.20
N VAL A 17 -28.63 -5.70 11.06
CA VAL A 17 -27.44 -6.02 10.25
C VAL A 17 -27.71 -5.74 8.77
N ALA A 18 -28.86 -6.15 8.24
CA ALA A 18 -29.25 -5.87 6.85
C ALA A 18 -29.42 -4.36 6.59
N GLY A 19 -30.02 -3.64 7.54
CA GLY A 19 -30.16 -2.18 7.48
C GLY A 19 -28.81 -1.46 7.52
N GLY A 20 -27.88 -1.91 8.36
CA GLY A 20 -26.51 -1.37 8.43
C GLY A 20 -25.72 -1.60 7.14
N LEU A 21 -25.84 -2.79 6.54
CA LEU A 21 -25.21 -3.10 5.25
C LEU A 21 -25.81 -2.27 4.11
N LEU A 22 -27.13 -2.14 4.04
CA LEU A 22 -27.80 -1.30 3.03
C LEU A 22 -27.49 0.20 3.20
N TYR A 23 -27.39 0.68 4.45
CA TYR A 23 -27.02 2.07 4.74
C TYR A 23 -25.57 2.36 4.34
N GLY A 24 -24.64 1.45 4.66
CA GLY A 24 -23.25 1.52 4.21
C GLY A 24 -23.14 1.52 2.68
N TYR A 25 -23.91 0.65 2.01
CA TYR A 25 -23.97 0.61 0.53
C TYR A 25 -24.54 1.90 -0.07
N SER A 26 -25.53 2.52 0.59
CA SER A 26 -26.14 3.77 0.12
C SER A 26 -25.21 4.98 0.24
N ILE A 27 -24.30 4.99 1.23
CA ILE A 27 -23.28 6.04 1.37
C ILE A 27 -22.23 5.92 0.26
N ILE A 28 -21.82 4.70 -0.08
CA ILE A 28 -20.88 4.44 -1.18
C ILE A 28 -21.49 4.84 -2.54
N ILE A 29 -22.79 4.61 -2.75
CA ILE A 29 -23.45 4.98 -4.01
C ILE A 29 -23.76 6.49 -4.08
N LYS A 30 -24.09 7.17 -2.97
CA LYS A 30 -24.36 8.61 -2.99
C LYS A 30 -23.11 9.48 -3.17
N SER A 31 -21.91 9.01 -2.82
CA SER A 31 -20.66 9.70 -3.19
C SER A 31 -20.32 9.58 -4.67
N ALA A 32 -20.99 8.71 -5.43
CA ALA A 32 -20.87 8.60 -6.88
C ALA A 32 -21.94 9.41 -7.64
N GLY A 33 -22.67 10.31 -6.96
CA GLY A 33 -23.55 11.30 -7.56
C GLY A 33 -22.76 12.36 -8.33
N TYR A 34 -22.06 11.94 -9.36
CA TYR A 34 -21.47 12.79 -10.39
C TYR A 34 -22.64 13.32 -11.21
N SER A 35 -23.05 14.56 -10.93
CA SER A 35 -23.87 15.32 -11.85
C SER A 35 -23.13 15.34 -13.19
N ALA A 36 -23.73 14.78 -14.24
CA ALA A 36 -23.22 14.86 -15.59
C ALA A 36 -23.43 16.26 -16.17
N ASP A 37 -23.08 17.29 -15.40
CA ASP A 37 -22.90 18.63 -15.94
C ASP A 37 -21.63 18.55 -16.78
N ASP A 38 -21.73 18.84 -18.08
CA ASP A 38 -20.60 18.93 -18.99
C ASP A 38 -19.54 19.86 -18.36
N GLU A 39 -18.53 19.26 -17.72
CA GLU A 39 -17.43 20.02 -17.13
C GLU A 39 -16.67 20.68 -18.27
N ILE A 40 -16.83 22.00 -18.36
CA ILE A 40 -16.04 22.88 -19.21
C ILE A 40 -14.57 22.50 -19.03
N LEU A 41 -13.80 22.43 -20.13
CA LEU A 41 -12.37 22.14 -20.09
C LEU A 41 -11.69 22.95 -18.98
N SER A 42 -11.18 22.24 -17.97
CA SER A 42 -10.46 22.84 -16.86
C SER A 42 -8.96 22.77 -17.13
N PHE A 43 -8.30 23.91 -17.06
CA PHE A 43 -6.85 23.99 -17.07
C PHE A 43 -6.32 23.88 -15.64
N VAL A 44 -5.30 23.06 -15.44
CA VAL A 44 -4.66 22.90 -14.12
C VAL A 44 -3.37 23.73 -14.11
N GLU A 45 -3.29 24.70 -13.19
CA GLU A 45 -2.06 25.45 -12.95
C GLU A 45 -1.15 24.63 -12.02
N ILE A 46 0.06 24.30 -12.50
CA ILE A 46 1.05 23.52 -11.74
C ILE A 46 2.23 24.41 -11.42
N LYS A 47 2.68 24.44 -10.16
CA LYS A 47 3.81 25.27 -9.75
C LYS A 47 5.11 24.44 -9.77
N PRO A 48 6.25 25.05 -10.15
CA PRO A 48 7.55 24.45 -9.93
C PRO A 48 7.71 24.16 -8.45
N GLY A 49 7.90 22.89 -8.09
CA GLY A 49 7.78 22.50 -6.69
C GLY A 49 6.93 21.26 -6.47
N ASP A 50 5.85 21.18 -7.23
CA ASP A 50 4.76 20.28 -6.90
C ASP A 50 5.05 18.86 -7.39
N ALA A 51 4.51 17.90 -6.65
CA ALA A 51 4.26 16.55 -7.16
C ALA A 51 2.77 16.48 -7.55
N VAL A 52 2.48 16.13 -8.79
CA VAL A 52 1.10 16.14 -9.32
C VAL A 52 0.76 14.77 -9.89
N ILE A 53 -0.45 14.29 -9.60
CA ILE A 53 -0.98 13.10 -10.26
C ILE A 53 -1.37 13.48 -11.68
N SER A 54 -0.73 12.88 -12.69
CA SER A 54 -1.02 13.19 -14.09
C SER A 54 -1.98 12.20 -14.73
N HIS A 55 -1.96 10.93 -14.32
CA HIS A 55 -2.78 9.88 -14.92
C HIS A 55 -3.25 8.90 -13.85
N ILE A 56 -4.50 8.46 -13.99
CA ILE A 56 -5.12 7.43 -13.16
C ILE A 56 -5.90 6.47 -14.06
N SER A 57 -5.71 5.18 -13.79
CA SER A 57 -6.56 4.09 -14.27
C SER A 57 -6.95 3.22 -13.09
N GLY A 58 -8.24 2.92 -12.95
CA GLY A 58 -8.76 2.12 -11.84
C GLY A 58 -8.86 2.91 -10.53
N GLU A 59 -8.73 2.21 -9.40
CA GLU A 59 -8.88 2.75 -8.06
C GLU A 59 -7.53 3.15 -7.44
N VAL A 60 -7.43 4.44 -7.13
CA VAL A 60 -6.28 5.04 -6.44
C VAL A 60 -6.81 5.86 -5.28
N TYR A 61 -6.06 5.90 -4.18
CA TYR A 61 -6.41 6.65 -2.99
C TYR A 61 -5.18 7.41 -2.46
N ILE A 62 -5.40 8.61 -1.92
CA ILE A 62 -4.42 9.32 -1.10
C ILE A 62 -4.90 9.27 0.35
N ILE A 63 -4.05 8.77 1.26
CA ILE A 63 -4.27 8.83 2.69
C ILE A 63 -3.50 10.05 3.21
N ARG A 64 -4.23 11.08 3.65
CA ARG A 64 -3.70 12.34 4.17
C ARG A 64 -4.37 12.65 5.50
N GLU A 65 -3.59 12.81 6.56
CA GLU A 65 -4.11 13.14 7.91
C GLU A 65 -5.28 12.23 8.32
N GLU A 66 -5.11 10.91 8.16
CA GLU A 66 -6.12 9.87 8.44
C GLU A 66 -7.38 9.89 7.54
N LYS A 67 -7.46 10.79 6.57
CA LYS A 67 -8.54 10.84 5.58
C LYS A 67 -8.14 10.10 4.31
N ILE A 68 -9.06 9.30 3.80
CA ILE A 68 -8.92 8.63 2.50
C ILE A 68 -9.58 9.53 1.45
N LEU A 69 -8.79 10.02 0.52
CA LEU A 69 -9.20 10.86 -0.60
C LEU A 69 -9.12 10.04 -1.89
N SER A 70 -10.07 10.23 -2.81
CA SER A 70 -10.00 9.71 -4.17
C SER A 70 -9.42 10.81 -5.06
N PRO A 71 -8.14 10.74 -5.44
CA PRO A 71 -7.49 11.79 -6.21
C PRO A 71 -8.01 11.83 -7.64
N ARG A 72 -7.89 13.01 -8.25
CA ARG A 72 -8.08 13.24 -9.68
C ARG A 72 -6.76 13.66 -10.31
N PRO A 73 -6.55 13.39 -11.61
CA PRO A 73 -5.47 14.04 -12.35
C PRO A 73 -5.51 15.56 -12.15
N GLY A 74 -4.37 16.15 -11.78
CA GLY A 74 -4.24 17.55 -11.36
C GLY A 74 -4.11 17.75 -9.85
N ASP A 75 -4.49 16.77 -9.05
CA ASP A 75 -4.31 16.87 -7.60
C ASP A 75 -2.83 16.84 -7.21
N THR A 76 -2.49 17.69 -6.25
CA THR A 76 -1.14 17.77 -5.67
C THR A 76 -0.94 16.72 -4.58
N VAL A 77 0.22 16.06 -4.65
CA VAL A 77 0.76 15.17 -3.63
C VAL A 77 1.70 15.98 -2.74
N ARG A 78 1.59 15.77 -1.42
CA ARG A 78 2.32 16.53 -0.39
C ARG A 78 3.19 15.61 0.44
N GLU A 79 4.15 16.20 1.14
CA GLU A 79 4.89 15.51 2.19
C GLU A 79 3.93 14.90 3.23
N GLY A 80 4.19 13.65 3.62
CA GLY A 80 3.36 12.89 4.54
C GLY A 80 2.24 12.08 3.88
N ASP A 81 1.89 12.35 2.61
CA ASP A 81 0.85 11.60 1.91
C ASP A 81 1.26 10.14 1.69
N VAL A 82 0.27 9.25 1.75
CA VAL A 82 0.42 7.85 1.33
C VAL A 82 -0.49 7.57 0.15
N ILE A 83 0.10 7.24 -1.00
CA ILE A 83 -0.62 6.85 -2.21
C ILE A 83 -0.82 5.33 -2.18
N LYS A 84 -2.07 4.90 -2.29
CA LYS A 84 -2.47 3.49 -2.41
C LYS A 84 -3.05 3.24 -3.79
N VAL A 85 -2.47 2.30 -4.51
CA VAL A 85 -2.96 1.81 -5.81
C VAL A 85 -3.47 0.38 -5.63
N VAL A 86 -4.74 0.15 -5.97
CA VAL A 86 -5.40 -1.16 -5.79
C VAL A 86 -5.09 -2.09 -6.97
N ASP A 87 -5.60 -3.32 -6.93
CA ASP A 87 -5.60 -4.28 -8.02
C ASP A 87 -6.08 -3.68 -9.35
N ASP A 88 -5.51 -4.14 -10.46
CA ASP A 88 -5.81 -3.71 -11.84
C ASP A 88 -5.79 -2.19 -12.06
N SER A 89 -5.10 -1.46 -11.19
CA SER A 89 -5.03 0.00 -11.18
C SER A 89 -3.58 0.48 -11.29
N TRP A 90 -3.38 1.71 -11.76
CA TRP A 90 -2.08 2.37 -11.74
C TRP A 90 -2.25 3.89 -11.65
N CYS A 91 -1.19 4.55 -11.20
CA CYS A 91 -1.14 5.99 -11.02
C CYS A 91 0.20 6.52 -11.52
N GLN A 92 0.21 7.62 -12.27
CA GLN A 92 1.44 8.34 -12.60
C GLN A 92 1.52 9.63 -11.81
N VAL A 93 2.68 9.84 -11.19
CA VAL A 93 3.02 11.04 -10.43
C VAL A 93 4.19 11.73 -11.12
N HIS A 94 4.05 13.02 -11.38
CA HIS A 94 5.12 13.86 -11.91
C HIS A 94 5.64 14.78 -10.82
N PHE A 95 6.95 14.77 -10.62
CA PHE A 95 7.68 15.76 -9.85
C PHE A 95 8.16 16.82 -10.83
N VAL A 96 7.50 17.99 -10.80
CA VAL A 96 7.60 19.02 -11.84
C VAL A 96 9.05 19.28 -12.23
N GLY A 97 9.36 18.96 -13.49
CA GLY A 97 10.62 19.31 -14.15
C GLY A 97 11.77 18.31 -14.03
N LYS A 98 11.69 17.24 -13.20
CA LYS A 98 12.84 16.34 -12.99
C LYS A 98 12.58 14.84 -12.91
N ALA A 99 11.40 14.41 -12.50
CA ALA A 99 11.15 12.99 -12.40
C ALA A 99 9.68 12.65 -12.62
N THR A 100 9.44 11.49 -13.21
CA THR A 100 8.12 10.90 -13.31
C THR A 100 8.17 9.48 -12.78
N MET A 101 7.12 9.09 -12.07
CA MET A 101 6.97 7.80 -11.44
C MET A 101 5.63 7.17 -11.84
N ASN A 102 5.68 5.91 -12.26
CA ASN A 102 4.50 5.07 -12.48
C ASN A 102 4.37 4.07 -11.33
N LEU A 103 3.31 4.20 -10.56
CA LEU A 103 2.92 3.28 -9.49
C LEU A 103 2.02 2.20 -10.05
N ARG A 104 2.43 0.94 -9.91
CA ARG A 104 1.67 -0.22 -10.41
C ARG A 104 0.63 -0.66 -9.39
N SER A 105 -0.18 -1.64 -9.78
CA SER A 105 -1.18 -2.24 -8.89
C SER A 105 -0.56 -2.77 -7.60
N ASN A 106 -1.33 -2.78 -6.52
CA ASN A 106 -0.91 -3.25 -5.20
C ASN A 106 0.28 -2.49 -4.63
N THR A 107 0.34 -1.20 -4.89
CA THR A 107 1.43 -0.34 -4.42
C THR A 107 0.97 0.56 -3.30
N LEU A 108 1.81 0.65 -2.26
CA LEU A 108 1.66 1.61 -1.18
C LEU A 108 2.94 2.42 -1.06
N LEU A 109 2.86 3.70 -1.42
CA LEU A 109 4.00 4.63 -1.44
C LEU A 109 3.73 5.79 -0.48
N LYS A 110 4.68 6.11 0.38
CA LYS A 110 4.66 7.31 1.22
C LYS A 110 5.60 8.37 0.69
N ILE A 111 5.16 9.62 0.62
CA ILE A 111 6.04 10.76 0.32
C ILE A 111 6.66 11.23 1.63
N GLN A 112 7.93 10.91 1.86
CA GLN A 112 8.62 11.27 3.10
C GLN A 112 9.09 12.72 3.11
N LYS A 113 9.56 13.19 1.95
CA LYS A 113 10.09 14.54 1.79
C LYS A 113 9.87 15.01 0.37
N LEU A 114 9.35 16.23 0.23
CA LEU A 114 9.15 16.87 -1.05
C LEU A 114 9.60 18.32 -0.93
N LEU A 115 10.91 18.54 -1.00
CA LEU A 115 11.45 19.89 -1.12
C LEU A 115 11.83 20.13 -2.57
N THR A 116 11.23 21.13 -3.16
CA THR A 116 11.52 21.47 -4.55
C THR A 116 11.56 22.98 -4.61
N SER A 117 12.79 23.50 -4.60
CA SER A 117 13.04 24.90 -4.89
C SER A 117 13.28 25.05 -6.39
N THR A 118 13.37 26.27 -6.89
CA THR A 118 13.70 26.52 -8.31
C THR A 118 15.09 26.03 -8.72
N LYS A 119 15.95 25.63 -7.77
CA LYS A 119 17.35 25.25 -8.03
C LYS A 119 17.69 23.84 -7.56
N ASP A 120 17.19 23.46 -6.39
CA ASP A 120 17.51 22.21 -5.72
C ASP A 120 16.24 21.41 -5.44
N ILE A 121 16.31 20.11 -5.67
CA ILE A 121 15.25 19.14 -5.43
C ILE A 121 15.73 18.09 -4.44
N ASP A 122 14.98 17.84 -3.37
CA ASP A 122 15.19 16.73 -2.43
C ASP A 122 13.87 15.96 -2.32
N VAL A 123 13.75 14.91 -3.13
CA VAL A 123 12.59 14.01 -3.18
C VAL A 123 12.97 12.72 -2.48
N ARG A 124 12.23 12.40 -1.41
CA ARG A 124 12.36 11.14 -0.69
C ARG A 124 11.02 10.45 -0.64
N THR A 125 10.98 9.23 -1.13
CA THR A 125 9.79 8.39 -1.16
C THR A 125 10.07 7.08 -0.47
N GLU A 126 9.05 6.48 0.13
CA GLU A 126 9.14 5.19 0.81
C GLU A 126 8.13 4.23 0.20
N LEU A 127 8.63 3.22 -0.49
CA LEU A 127 7.87 2.12 -1.05
C LEU A 127 7.68 1.05 0.02
N LEU A 128 6.50 1.02 0.62
CA LEU A 128 6.15 0.07 1.68
C LEU A 128 5.89 -1.32 1.10
N THR A 129 5.19 -1.40 -0.03
CA THR A 129 4.95 -2.63 -0.78
C THR A 129 4.56 -2.31 -2.22
N GLY A 130 4.68 -3.31 -3.11
CA GLY A 130 4.28 -3.22 -4.51
C GLY A 130 5.46 -2.88 -5.41
N SER A 131 5.19 -2.19 -6.51
CA SER A 131 6.22 -1.90 -7.51
C SER A 131 5.99 -0.59 -8.24
N MET A 132 7.09 0.02 -8.66
CA MET A 132 7.05 1.27 -9.41
C MET A 132 8.20 1.39 -10.39
N ILE A 133 7.98 2.23 -11.42
CA ILE A 133 8.99 2.60 -12.40
C ILE A 133 9.25 4.08 -12.25
N TYR A 134 10.50 4.44 -12.09
CA TYR A 134 10.95 5.83 -12.07
C TYR A 134 11.71 6.14 -13.35
N LYS A 135 11.45 7.33 -13.88
CA LYS A 135 12.27 7.96 -14.91
C LYS A 135 12.71 9.32 -14.39
N VAL A 136 14.01 9.47 -14.18
CA VAL A 136 14.60 10.65 -13.56
C VAL A 136 15.49 11.33 -14.60
N ASP A 137 15.27 12.61 -14.82
CA ASP A 137 16.15 13.43 -15.63
C ASP A 137 17.51 13.61 -14.95
N ARG A 138 18.48 14.10 -15.70
CA ARG A 138 19.81 14.34 -15.15
C ARG A 138 19.73 15.34 -13.98
N LEU A 139 20.09 14.85 -12.80
CA LEU A 139 20.12 15.60 -11.57
C LEU A 139 21.37 16.49 -11.50
N SER A 140 21.25 17.66 -10.87
CA SER A 140 22.39 18.51 -10.53
C SER A 140 23.09 17.99 -9.27
N ALA A 141 24.27 18.52 -8.94
CA ALA A 141 25.03 18.07 -7.77
C ALA A 141 24.34 18.35 -6.42
N THR A 142 23.36 19.25 -6.40
CA THR A 142 22.57 19.60 -5.20
C THR A 142 21.23 18.88 -5.16
N ASP A 143 20.83 18.25 -6.26
CA ASP A 143 19.60 17.47 -6.33
C ASP A 143 19.81 16.10 -5.67
N ASN A 144 18.81 15.67 -4.92
CA ASN A 144 18.77 14.36 -4.26
C ASN A 144 17.44 13.68 -4.57
N LEU A 145 17.52 12.46 -5.09
CA LEU A 145 16.35 11.59 -5.25
C LEU A 145 16.65 10.25 -4.60
N GLU A 146 15.85 9.94 -3.60
CA GLU A 146 15.96 8.72 -2.81
C GLU A 146 14.62 7.99 -2.79
N VAL A 147 14.71 6.69 -3.04
CA VAL A 147 13.62 5.76 -2.79
C VAL A 147 14.06 4.87 -1.65
N GLN A 148 13.34 4.89 -0.54
CA GLN A 148 13.47 3.90 0.51
C GLN A 148 12.53 2.73 0.21
N ALA A 149 13.02 1.50 0.29
CA ALA A 149 12.17 0.32 0.33
C ALA A 149 12.68 -0.57 1.45
N GLN A 150 11.86 -0.76 2.49
CA GLN A 150 12.27 -1.46 3.72
C GLN A 150 13.49 -0.75 4.37
N GLU A 151 14.55 -1.49 4.71
CA GLU A 151 15.79 -0.94 5.28
C GLU A 151 16.82 -0.52 4.21
N LYS A 152 16.42 -0.43 2.95
CA LYS A 152 17.30 -0.14 1.82
C LYS A 152 16.96 1.20 1.21
N ILE A 153 17.99 1.97 0.87
CA ILE A 153 17.88 3.26 0.20
C ILE A 153 18.45 3.12 -1.20
N TYR A 154 17.72 3.58 -2.20
CA TYR A 154 18.08 3.58 -3.61
C TYR A 154 18.26 5.03 -4.03
N ARG A 155 19.52 5.44 -4.17
CA ARG A 155 19.90 6.78 -4.62
C ARG A 155 20.26 6.75 -6.09
N VAL A 156 19.74 7.72 -6.86
CA VAL A 156 19.84 7.71 -8.32
C VAL A 156 20.32 9.04 -8.87
N GLU A 157 20.91 9.00 -10.06
CA GLU A 157 21.42 10.19 -10.76
C GLU A 157 21.11 10.02 -12.26
N GLY A 158 20.02 10.64 -12.75
CA GLY A 158 19.62 10.54 -14.16
C GLY A 158 19.42 9.10 -14.64
N THR A 159 18.38 8.43 -14.14
CA THR A 159 18.25 6.98 -14.24
C THR A 159 16.80 6.58 -14.53
N GLU A 160 16.63 5.54 -15.35
CA GLU A 160 15.35 4.85 -15.55
C GLU A 160 15.43 3.47 -14.90
N PHE A 161 14.64 3.25 -13.85
CA PHE A 161 14.72 2.04 -13.04
C PHE A 161 13.34 1.59 -12.53
N TYR A 162 13.26 0.29 -12.26
CA TYR A 162 12.11 -0.39 -11.68
C TYR A 162 12.51 -0.89 -10.30
N ILE A 163 11.63 -0.70 -9.32
CA ILE A 163 11.83 -1.19 -7.96
C ILE A 163 10.57 -1.92 -7.48
N GLU A 164 10.78 -3.03 -6.78
CA GLU A 164 9.73 -3.86 -6.20
C GLU A 164 10.06 -4.12 -4.73
N ALA A 165 9.10 -3.83 -3.85
CA ALA A 165 9.19 -4.08 -2.42
C ALA A 165 8.24 -5.21 -2.05
N PHE A 166 8.81 -6.30 -1.54
CA PHE A 166 8.07 -7.49 -1.15
C PHE A 166 7.58 -7.39 0.30
N THR A 167 6.48 -8.09 0.60
CA THR A 167 5.90 -8.13 1.95
C THR A 167 6.77 -8.88 2.97
N ASP A 168 7.78 -9.63 2.52
CA ASP A 168 8.72 -10.37 3.37
C ASP A 168 9.94 -9.53 3.80
N GLY A 169 9.93 -8.22 3.53
CA GLY A 169 11.06 -7.33 3.83
C GLY A 169 12.14 -7.31 2.75
N GLY A 170 11.98 -8.15 1.72
CA GLY A 170 12.85 -8.17 0.55
C GLY A 170 12.57 -7.02 -0.43
N SER A 171 13.53 -6.78 -1.31
CA SER A 171 13.36 -5.83 -2.41
C SER A 171 14.16 -6.24 -3.64
N ARG A 172 13.77 -5.71 -4.80
CA ARG A 172 14.47 -5.89 -6.07
C ARG A 172 14.54 -4.57 -6.81
N VAL A 173 15.68 -4.31 -7.42
CA VAL A 173 15.86 -3.17 -8.34
C VAL A 173 16.35 -3.66 -9.68
N SER A 174 15.81 -3.10 -10.75
CA SER A 174 16.20 -3.34 -12.13
C SER A 174 16.46 -1.99 -12.79
N VAL A 175 17.60 -1.81 -13.45
CA VAL A 175 18.02 -0.52 -14.01
C VAL A 175 18.10 -0.63 -15.52
N LYS A 176 17.29 0.14 -16.24
CA LYS A 176 17.33 0.17 -17.70
C LYS A 176 18.45 1.07 -18.21
N GLU A 177 18.51 2.29 -17.69
CA GLU A 177 19.49 3.30 -18.07
C GLU A 177 19.99 4.03 -16.82
N GLY A 178 21.28 4.38 -16.78
CA GLY A 178 21.90 5.08 -15.65
C GLY A 178 22.55 4.13 -14.64
N LYS A 179 22.48 4.48 -13.35
CA LYS A 179 23.06 3.72 -12.24
C LYS A 179 22.26 3.97 -10.96
N VAL A 180 22.06 2.92 -10.16
CA VAL A 180 21.41 3.03 -8.84
C VAL A 180 22.39 2.63 -7.76
N ALA A 181 22.65 3.52 -6.82
CA ALA A 181 23.39 3.20 -5.60
C ALA A 181 22.42 2.62 -4.57
N VAL A 182 22.70 1.40 -4.11
CA VAL A 182 21.91 0.71 -3.08
C VAL A 182 22.65 0.82 -1.76
N LEU A 183 22.03 1.47 -0.79
CA LEU A 183 22.55 1.68 0.55
C LEU A 183 21.70 0.95 1.59
N GLN A 184 22.31 0.62 2.73
CA GLN A 184 21.61 0.16 3.92
C GLN A 184 21.57 1.28 4.95
N SER A 185 20.39 1.55 5.51
CA SER A 185 20.23 2.44 6.66
C SER A 185 20.34 1.62 7.94
N LYS A 186 21.24 2.01 8.85
CA LYS A 186 21.32 1.46 10.21
C LYS A 186 21.39 2.61 11.21
N GLY A 187 20.24 3.19 11.54
CA GLY A 187 20.16 4.41 12.33
C GLY A 187 20.53 5.63 11.47
N GLU A 188 21.48 6.44 11.92
CA GLU A 188 21.95 7.63 11.19
C GLU A 188 23.06 7.31 10.17
N GLU A 189 23.65 6.12 10.22
CA GLU A 189 24.71 5.71 9.29
C GLU A 189 24.14 5.03 8.03
N GLU A 190 24.53 5.55 6.87
CA GLU A 190 24.27 4.95 5.58
C GLU A 190 25.53 4.23 5.07
N ARG A 191 25.38 2.97 4.69
CA ARG A 191 26.46 2.18 4.08
C ARG A 191 26.11 1.80 2.65
N LEU A 192 26.96 2.16 1.70
CA LEU A 192 26.85 1.67 0.32
C LEU A 192 27.04 0.15 0.29
N LEU A 193 26.04 -0.57 -0.24
CA LEU A 193 26.09 -2.01 -0.45
C LEU A 193 26.62 -2.35 -1.84
N LYS A 194 25.99 -1.79 -2.89
CA LYS A 194 26.32 -2.05 -4.31
C LYS A 194 25.84 -0.90 -5.17
N THR A 195 26.46 -0.76 -6.34
CA THR A 195 25.94 0.07 -7.43
C THR A 195 25.45 -0.85 -8.54
N VAL A 196 24.19 -0.70 -8.95
CA VAL A 196 23.57 -1.46 -10.04
C VAL A 196 23.63 -0.62 -11.32
N PRO A 197 24.41 -1.01 -12.33
CA PRO A 197 24.50 -0.28 -13.59
C PRO A 197 23.28 -0.56 -14.48
N GLY A 198 23.06 0.31 -15.48
CA GLY A 198 22.04 0.09 -16.52
C GLY A 198 22.23 -1.23 -17.26
N GLY A 199 21.11 -1.86 -17.60
CA GLY A 199 21.07 -3.22 -18.17
C GLY A 199 21.15 -4.34 -17.13
N GLN A 200 21.22 -4.02 -15.83
CA GLN A 200 21.31 -5.02 -14.77
C GLN A 200 20.22 -4.89 -13.70
N SER A 201 20.09 -5.95 -12.91
CA SER A 201 19.18 -6.06 -11.77
C SER A 201 19.91 -6.60 -10.54
N LEU A 202 19.38 -6.30 -9.36
CA LEU A 202 19.83 -6.81 -8.08
C LEU A 202 18.61 -7.25 -7.27
N ASN A 203 18.60 -8.52 -6.87
CA ASN A 203 17.54 -9.10 -6.07
C ASN A 203 18.03 -9.32 -4.63
N LEU A 204 17.41 -8.60 -3.69
CA LEU A 204 17.73 -8.65 -2.26
C LEU A 204 16.63 -9.35 -1.45
N LYS A 205 15.76 -10.15 -2.10
CA LYS A 205 14.60 -10.76 -1.45
C LYS A 205 14.93 -11.60 -0.20
N GLN A 206 16.07 -12.28 -0.21
CA GLN A 206 16.53 -13.16 0.87
C GLN A 206 17.88 -12.71 1.46
N TRP A 207 18.31 -11.47 1.17
CA TRP A 207 19.59 -11.00 1.65
C TRP A 207 19.47 -10.49 3.09
N GLU A 208 20.31 -11.02 3.98
CA GLU A 208 20.40 -10.64 5.38
C GLU A 208 21.74 -9.98 5.66
N SER A 209 21.78 -9.05 6.61
CA SER A 209 23.02 -8.40 7.03
C SER A 209 24.03 -9.43 7.54
N GLY A 210 25.13 -9.61 6.81
CA GLY A 210 26.22 -10.53 7.18
C GLY A 210 26.41 -11.68 6.19
N THR A 211 25.48 -11.91 5.28
CA THR A 211 25.71 -12.80 4.14
C THR A 211 26.37 -12.04 2.98
N PRO A 212 27.17 -12.71 2.14
CA PRO A 212 27.71 -12.09 0.92
C PRO A 212 26.58 -11.48 0.09
N LEU A 213 26.78 -10.25 -0.36
CA LEU A 213 25.80 -9.56 -1.18
C LEU A 213 25.66 -10.29 -2.53
N PRO A 214 24.44 -10.53 -3.03
CA PRO A 214 24.25 -11.16 -4.33
C PRO A 214 24.90 -10.32 -5.43
N GLU A 215 25.37 -10.99 -6.47
CA GLU A 215 25.86 -10.32 -7.67
C GLU A 215 24.71 -9.72 -8.48
N THR A 216 25.04 -8.73 -9.31
CA THR A 216 24.08 -8.18 -10.27
C THR A 216 23.92 -9.12 -11.45
N GLU A 217 22.69 -9.20 -11.96
CA GLU A 217 22.33 -10.05 -13.11
C GLU A 217 21.83 -9.18 -14.26
N ASP A 218 22.01 -9.61 -15.50
CA ASP A 218 21.45 -8.89 -16.65
C ASP A 218 19.90 -8.84 -16.58
N LEU A 219 19.30 -7.78 -17.11
CA LEU A 219 17.84 -7.65 -17.15
C LEU A 219 17.21 -8.85 -17.88
N ASN A 220 16.26 -9.50 -17.22
CA ASN A 220 15.48 -10.56 -17.83
C ASN A 220 14.42 -9.99 -18.80
N SER A 221 13.84 -10.88 -19.61
CA SER A 221 12.81 -10.51 -20.60
C SER A 221 11.56 -9.86 -19.99
N LYS A 222 11.21 -10.24 -18.76
CA LYS A 222 10.07 -9.67 -18.03
C LYS A 222 10.32 -8.19 -17.71
N ASP A 223 11.51 -7.83 -17.22
CA ASP A 223 11.85 -6.44 -16.90
C ASP A 223 11.92 -5.58 -18.15
N ILE A 224 12.53 -6.09 -19.21
CA ILE A 224 12.60 -5.40 -20.51
C ILE A 224 11.18 -5.10 -21.02
N LYS A 225 10.26 -6.07 -20.89
CA LYS A 225 8.85 -5.88 -21.25
C LYS A 225 8.18 -4.80 -20.40
N ILE A 226 8.38 -4.83 -19.07
CA ILE A 226 7.86 -3.81 -18.15
C ILE A 226 8.33 -2.41 -18.58
N PHE A 227 9.63 -2.21 -18.81
CA PHE A 227 10.13 -0.91 -19.28
C PHE A 227 9.64 -0.52 -20.69
N LYS A 228 9.36 -1.48 -21.56
CA LYS A 228 8.86 -1.15 -22.89
C LYS A 228 7.42 -0.66 -22.83
N GLU A 229 6.61 -1.30 -21.99
CA GLU A 229 5.15 -1.08 -21.94
C GLU A 229 4.76 0.02 -20.96
N GLU A 230 5.44 0.10 -19.82
CA GLU A 230 4.99 0.87 -18.66
C GLU A 230 5.91 2.03 -18.30
N SER A 231 6.97 2.30 -19.06
CA SER A 231 7.88 3.39 -18.71
C SER A 231 7.20 4.76 -18.76
N PRO A 232 7.37 5.60 -17.71
CA PRO A 232 6.79 6.92 -17.66
C PRO A 232 7.24 7.77 -18.86
N VAL A 233 6.33 8.59 -19.34
CA VAL A 233 6.65 9.60 -20.35
C VAL A 233 6.92 10.89 -19.59
N LEU A 234 8.10 11.47 -19.82
CA LEU A 234 8.44 12.80 -19.32
C LEU A 234 7.73 13.80 -20.22
N PHE A 235 6.92 14.66 -19.61
CA PHE A 235 6.31 15.80 -20.29
C PHE A 235 6.72 17.06 -19.54
N ASP A 236 7.04 18.11 -20.30
CA ASP A 236 7.38 19.39 -19.72
C ASP A 236 6.09 20.08 -19.26
N MET A 237 5.88 20.10 -17.94
CA MET A 237 4.73 20.76 -17.32
C MET A 237 4.98 22.27 -17.08
N SER A 238 6.15 22.81 -17.44
CA SER A 238 6.54 24.16 -17.07
C SER A 238 6.04 25.27 -17.99
N GLU A 239 5.56 24.95 -19.21
CA GLU A 239 5.18 25.98 -20.19
C GLU A 239 3.73 25.89 -20.68
N ASN A 240 3.02 24.78 -20.46
CA ASN A 240 1.72 24.52 -21.07
C ASN A 240 0.60 24.35 -20.05
N SER A 241 -0.53 25.03 -20.29
CA SER A 241 -1.78 24.79 -19.58
C SER A 241 -2.27 23.37 -19.92
N LEU A 242 -2.09 22.43 -19.01
CA LEU A 242 -2.52 21.05 -19.21
C LEU A 242 -4.04 20.96 -19.24
N VAL A 243 -4.55 20.08 -20.10
CA VAL A 243 -5.97 19.82 -20.28
C VAL A 243 -6.32 18.51 -19.59
N TYR A 244 -7.28 18.57 -18.68
CA TYR A 244 -7.88 17.38 -18.10
C TYR A 244 -8.77 16.66 -19.12
N LEU A 245 -8.52 15.36 -19.33
CA LEU A 245 -9.38 14.50 -20.13
C LEU A 245 -9.77 13.21 -19.40
N GLU A 246 -11.04 12.84 -19.52
CA GLU A 246 -11.60 11.54 -19.18
C GLU A 246 -12.03 10.81 -20.46
N ILE A 247 -11.34 9.72 -20.79
CA ILE A 247 -11.67 8.85 -21.93
C ILE A 247 -12.37 7.60 -21.39
N THR A 248 -13.59 7.35 -21.86
CA THR A 248 -14.38 6.17 -21.47
C THR A 248 -14.85 5.41 -22.69
N THR A 249 -15.11 4.11 -22.51
CA THR A 249 -15.54 3.22 -23.59
C THR A 249 -16.97 2.73 -23.37
N LEU A 250 -17.72 2.63 -24.47
CA LEU A 250 -19.02 2.00 -24.52
C LEU A 250 -19.00 0.90 -25.59
N PRO A 251 -19.03 -0.39 -25.21
CA PRO A 251 -19.29 -0.89 -23.86
C PRO A 251 -18.04 -0.86 -22.97
N GLN A 252 -18.26 -0.77 -21.65
CA GLN A 252 -17.21 -0.69 -20.65
C GLN A 252 -16.26 -1.92 -20.66
N GLY A 253 -15.05 -1.74 -20.12
CA GLY A 253 -14.05 -2.80 -20.01
C GLY A 253 -13.22 -3.05 -21.28
N ALA A 254 -13.36 -2.20 -22.31
CA ALA A 254 -12.47 -2.25 -23.46
C ALA A 254 -11.04 -1.85 -23.07
N GLN A 255 -10.04 -2.50 -23.67
CA GLN A 255 -8.64 -2.13 -23.53
C GLN A 255 -8.39 -0.81 -24.26
N LEU A 256 -7.87 0.18 -23.55
CA LEU A 256 -7.52 1.50 -24.07
C LEU A 256 -6.01 1.58 -24.26
N TYR A 257 -5.61 1.82 -25.50
CA TYR A 257 -4.23 2.06 -25.88
C TYR A 257 -4.07 3.54 -26.23
N LEU A 258 -3.04 4.18 -25.66
CA LEU A 258 -2.61 5.53 -25.98
C LEU A 258 -1.23 5.43 -26.61
N ASP A 259 -1.10 5.91 -27.84
CA ASP A 259 0.15 5.85 -28.63
C ASP A 259 0.76 4.44 -28.68
N GLY A 260 -0.12 3.44 -28.82
CA GLY A 260 0.24 2.04 -28.93
C GLY A 260 0.56 1.34 -27.61
N ARG A 261 0.54 2.05 -26.47
CA ARG A 261 0.75 1.46 -25.14
C ARG A 261 -0.57 1.20 -24.46
N LEU A 262 -0.73 0.02 -23.86
CA LEU A 262 -1.92 -0.29 -23.05
C LEU A 262 -1.90 0.61 -21.82
N ASN A 263 -2.87 1.51 -21.72
CA ASN A 263 -2.97 2.44 -20.61
C ASN A 263 -4.10 2.07 -19.67
N SER A 264 -5.22 1.48 -20.10
CA SER A 264 -6.27 1.10 -19.16
C SER A 264 -7.26 0.09 -19.69
N ARG A 265 -8.20 -0.32 -18.84
CA ARG A 265 -9.39 -1.11 -19.21
C ARG A 265 -10.65 -0.36 -18.79
N GLY A 266 -11.42 0.12 -19.77
CA GLY A 266 -12.70 0.79 -19.56
C GLY A 266 -12.62 2.31 -19.50
N ASN A 267 -11.84 2.86 -18.59
CA ASN A 267 -11.68 4.31 -18.38
C ASN A 267 -10.19 4.72 -18.30
N LEU A 268 -9.86 5.91 -18.78
CA LEU A 268 -8.55 6.54 -18.63
C LEU A 268 -8.79 8.00 -18.27
N THR A 269 -8.16 8.47 -17.20
CA THR A 269 -8.18 9.89 -16.85
C THR A 269 -6.76 10.41 -16.84
N GLY A 270 -6.53 11.60 -17.39
CA GLY A 270 -5.20 12.17 -17.41
C GLY A 270 -5.14 13.65 -17.72
N LEU A 271 -3.95 14.21 -17.51
CA LEU A 271 -3.55 15.54 -17.94
C LEU A 271 -2.71 15.42 -19.20
N PHE A 272 -3.09 16.19 -20.23
CA PHE A 272 -2.44 16.14 -21.54
C PHE A 272 -2.06 17.54 -22.00
N ALA A 273 -1.00 17.65 -22.81
CA ALA A 273 -0.68 18.92 -23.44
C ALA A 273 -1.75 19.29 -24.49
N PRO A 274 -2.19 20.56 -24.56
CA PRO A 274 -3.32 20.96 -25.40
C PRO A 274 -3.08 20.72 -26.91
N ASP A 275 -1.82 20.84 -27.34
CA ASP A 275 -1.36 20.68 -28.73
C ASP A 275 -0.90 19.26 -29.07
N GLU A 276 -0.83 18.37 -28.07
CA GLU A 276 -0.45 16.97 -28.27
C GLU A 276 -1.50 16.22 -29.10
N THR A 277 -1.05 15.40 -30.04
CA THR A 277 -1.94 14.54 -30.82
C THR A 277 -1.89 13.13 -30.27
N LEU A 278 -2.94 12.76 -29.55
CA LEU A 278 -3.11 11.47 -28.91
C LEU A 278 -3.66 10.46 -29.92
N ASN A 279 -2.98 9.32 -30.11
CA ASN A 279 -3.51 8.21 -30.91
C ASN A 279 -4.17 7.20 -29.98
N ILE A 280 -5.50 7.24 -29.91
CA ILE A 280 -6.29 6.37 -29.03
C ILE A 280 -6.78 5.17 -29.85
N LEU A 281 -6.61 3.97 -29.29
CA LEU A 281 -7.15 2.73 -29.82
C LEU A 281 -7.90 2.00 -28.71
N ALA A 282 -9.20 1.75 -28.91
CA ALA A 282 -10.01 0.93 -28.04
C ALA A 282 -10.22 -0.45 -28.66
N ARG A 283 -9.94 -1.51 -27.89
CA ARG A 283 -10.11 -2.91 -28.30
C ARG A 283 -10.99 -3.67 -27.32
N LYS A 284 -11.93 -4.44 -27.83
CA LYS A 284 -12.77 -5.32 -27.02
C LYS A 284 -13.27 -6.47 -27.87
N ARG A 285 -13.11 -7.70 -27.39
CA ARG A 285 -13.59 -8.90 -28.08
C ARG A 285 -15.08 -8.79 -28.42
N GLY A 286 -15.44 -9.17 -29.65
CA GLY A 286 -16.81 -9.07 -30.16
C GLY A 286 -17.23 -7.66 -30.55
N TYR A 287 -16.29 -6.70 -30.55
CA TYR A 287 -16.49 -5.33 -31.02
C TYR A 287 -15.38 -4.96 -32.00
N ARG A 288 -15.72 -4.14 -32.98
CA ARG A 288 -14.76 -3.63 -33.96
C ARG A 288 -13.79 -2.68 -33.24
N ASP A 289 -12.50 -2.87 -33.48
CA ASP A 289 -11.45 -1.97 -33.02
C ASP A 289 -11.79 -0.52 -33.42
N MET A 290 -11.70 0.41 -32.45
CA MET A 290 -11.97 1.83 -32.67
C MET A 290 -10.67 2.61 -32.50
N SER A 291 -10.24 3.31 -33.56
CA SER A 291 -9.06 4.17 -33.54
C SER A 291 -9.48 5.63 -33.77
N MET A 292 -8.93 6.55 -32.96
CA MET A 292 -9.21 7.98 -33.01
C MET A 292 -7.92 8.77 -32.77
N LYS A 293 -7.75 9.86 -33.51
CA LYS A 293 -6.76 10.89 -33.18
C LYS A 293 -7.46 12.02 -32.46
N LEU A 294 -6.95 12.38 -31.28
CA LEU A 294 -7.53 13.39 -30.42
C LEU A 294 -6.49 14.47 -30.14
N ARG A 295 -6.90 15.74 -30.18
CA ARG A 295 -6.11 16.85 -29.66
C ARG A 295 -6.83 17.46 -28.46
N PRO A 296 -6.26 17.39 -27.25
CA PRO A 296 -6.94 17.81 -26.02
C PRO A 296 -7.47 19.25 -26.06
N GLY A 297 -6.67 20.18 -26.56
CA GLY A 297 -7.04 21.60 -26.64
C GLY A 297 -8.12 21.92 -27.68
N GLU A 298 -8.44 21.00 -28.59
CA GLU A 298 -9.50 21.17 -29.59
C GLU A 298 -10.85 20.58 -29.13
N GLN A 299 -10.90 19.93 -27.96
CA GLN A 299 -12.15 19.34 -27.46
C GLN A 299 -13.08 20.40 -26.88
N SER A 300 -14.38 20.17 -26.99
CA SER A 300 -15.40 21.02 -26.34
C SER A 300 -15.73 20.56 -24.92
N SER A 301 -15.39 19.31 -24.58
CA SER A 301 -15.65 18.67 -23.28
C SER A 301 -14.39 17.95 -22.81
N SER A 302 -14.17 17.91 -21.50
CA SER A 302 -13.13 17.09 -20.88
C SER A 302 -13.42 15.60 -21.02
N ARG A 303 -14.67 15.22 -21.32
CA ARG A 303 -15.08 13.81 -21.41
C ARG A 303 -15.24 13.35 -22.84
N VAL A 304 -14.49 12.31 -23.21
CA VAL A 304 -14.54 11.65 -24.50
C VAL A 304 -15.11 10.23 -24.34
N ILE A 305 -16.22 9.95 -25.02
CA ILE A 305 -16.86 8.63 -25.00
C ILE A 305 -16.62 7.91 -26.33
N LEU A 306 -15.86 6.83 -26.29
CA LEU A 306 -15.57 5.97 -27.43
C LEU A 306 -16.66 4.91 -27.55
N LYS A 307 -17.58 5.10 -28.50
CA LYS A 307 -18.66 4.13 -28.79
C LYS A 307 -18.15 3.10 -29.80
N MET A 308 -18.01 1.85 -29.36
CA MET A 308 -17.57 0.73 -30.18
C MET A 308 -18.76 0.04 -30.85
N GLU A 309 -18.58 -0.42 -32.08
CA GLU A 309 -19.60 -1.16 -32.82
C GLU A 309 -19.43 -2.67 -32.56
N PRO A 310 -20.50 -3.43 -32.29
CA PRO A 310 -20.41 -4.88 -32.17
C PRO A 310 -20.00 -5.50 -33.52
N LEU A 311 -19.15 -6.53 -33.48
CA LEU A 311 -18.80 -7.29 -34.67
C LEU A 311 -19.99 -8.11 -35.16
N GLY A 312 -20.09 -8.29 -36.47
CA GLY A 312 -21.04 -9.24 -37.05
C GLY A 312 -20.70 -10.68 -36.66
N VAL A 313 -21.66 -11.60 -36.79
CA VAL A 313 -21.46 -13.03 -36.47
C VAL A 313 -20.30 -13.62 -37.29
N GLU A 314 -20.23 -13.33 -38.58
CA GLU A 314 -19.17 -13.83 -39.47
C GLU A 314 -17.78 -13.26 -39.08
N GLU A 315 -17.71 -11.96 -38.79
CA GLU A 315 -16.47 -11.32 -38.34
C GLU A 315 -16.02 -11.86 -36.98
N SER A 316 -16.96 -12.14 -36.08
CA SER A 316 -16.68 -12.73 -34.76
C SER A 316 -16.12 -14.15 -34.88
N LEU A 317 -16.71 -14.97 -35.77
CA LEU A 317 -16.21 -16.32 -36.05
C LEU A 317 -14.82 -16.29 -36.69
N LYS A 318 -14.57 -15.30 -37.56
CA LYS A 318 -13.27 -15.10 -38.18
C LYS A 318 -12.23 -14.64 -37.16
N GLU A 319 -12.55 -13.67 -36.31
CA GLU A 319 -11.69 -13.22 -35.20
C GLU A 319 -11.32 -14.38 -34.29
N GLU A 320 -12.28 -15.23 -33.94
CA GLU A 320 -12.06 -16.44 -33.13
C GLU A 320 -11.22 -17.50 -33.87
N SER A 321 -11.20 -17.51 -35.20
CA SER A 321 -10.35 -18.41 -35.99
C SER A 321 -8.93 -17.89 -36.22
N GLU A 322 -8.74 -16.57 -36.31
CA GLU A 322 -7.44 -15.91 -36.54
C GLU A 322 -6.69 -15.64 -35.24
N ASN A 323 -7.44 -15.39 -34.17
CA ASN A 323 -6.95 -15.24 -32.81
C ASN A 323 -7.69 -16.22 -31.91
N PRO A 324 -7.59 -17.55 -32.18
CA PRO A 324 -8.17 -18.54 -31.30
C PRO A 324 -7.60 -18.26 -29.93
N GLN A 325 -8.48 -18.16 -28.92
CA GLN A 325 -8.07 -18.19 -27.53
C GLN A 325 -7.51 -19.58 -27.23
N THR A 326 -6.35 -19.84 -27.79
CA THR A 326 -5.32 -20.58 -27.12
C THR A 326 -4.42 -19.47 -26.55
N GLU A 327 -4.69 -18.89 -25.38
CA GLU A 327 -4.10 -19.51 -24.17
C GLU A 327 -3.91 -20.99 -24.46
N THR A 328 -2.78 -21.30 -25.11
CA THR A 328 -2.45 -22.68 -25.45
C THR A 328 -2.71 -23.50 -24.21
N LEU A 329 -3.14 -24.75 -24.37
CA LEU A 329 -3.35 -25.62 -23.23
C LEU A 329 -2.12 -25.62 -22.29
N GLU A 330 -0.94 -25.31 -22.86
CA GLU A 330 0.30 -24.94 -22.21
C GLU A 330 0.26 -23.60 -21.43
N GLU A 331 -0.13 -22.46 -22.01
CA GLU A 331 -0.27 -21.18 -21.28
C GLU A 331 -1.30 -21.24 -20.15
N LEU A 332 -2.44 -21.89 -20.39
CA LEU A 332 -3.48 -22.12 -19.38
C LEU A 332 -2.96 -23.01 -18.25
N LYS A 333 -2.19 -24.05 -18.60
CA LYS A 333 -1.51 -24.91 -17.64
C LYS A 333 -0.43 -24.15 -16.86
N VAL A 334 0.36 -23.30 -17.51
CA VAL A 334 1.38 -22.46 -16.85
C VAL A 334 0.73 -21.46 -15.90
N ARG A 335 -0.35 -20.78 -16.30
CA ARG A 335 -1.11 -19.90 -15.39
C ARG A 335 -1.65 -20.70 -14.21
N PHE A 336 -2.28 -21.84 -14.46
CA PHE A 336 -2.83 -22.69 -13.40
C PHE A 336 -1.74 -23.21 -12.45
N GLU A 337 -0.58 -23.64 -12.97
CA GLU A 337 0.57 -24.05 -12.17
C GLU A 337 1.10 -22.88 -11.34
N THR A 338 1.22 -21.69 -11.92
CA THR A 338 1.66 -20.47 -11.23
C THR A 338 0.67 -20.06 -10.13
N GLU A 339 -0.63 -20.08 -10.41
CA GLU A 339 -1.68 -19.80 -9.44
C GLU A 339 -1.73 -20.86 -8.33
N SER A 340 -1.52 -22.14 -8.67
CA SER A 340 -1.44 -23.22 -7.70
C SER A 340 -0.20 -23.12 -6.82
N GLU A 341 0.96 -22.76 -7.38
CA GLU A 341 2.20 -22.53 -6.62
C GLU A 341 2.07 -21.34 -5.67
N THR A 342 1.51 -20.23 -6.15
CA THR A 342 1.27 -19.03 -5.32
C THR A 342 0.26 -19.31 -4.21
N LEU A 343 -0.84 -20.01 -4.49
CA LEU A 343 -1.79 -20.47 -3.48
C LEU A 343 -1.13 -21.39 -2.46
N THR A 344 -0.39 -22.41 -2.90
CA THR A 344 0.32 -23.34 -2.01
C THR A 344 1.35 -22.62 -1.15
N GLY A 345 2.09 -21.66 -1.73
CA GLY A 345 3.02 -20.81 -1.00
C GLY A 345 2.33 -19.95 0.06
N SER A 346 1.19 -19.35 -0.28
CA SER A 346 0.40 -18.54 0.66
C SER A 346 -0.15 -19.38 1.83
N PHE A 347 -0.67 -20.58 1.56
CA PHE A 347 -1.13 -21.51 2.59
C PHE A 347 0.02 -21.99 3.47
N THR A 348 1.17 -22.33 2.89
CA THR A 348 2.36 -22.76 3.65
C THR A 348 2.86 -21.65 4.57
N LYS A 349 2.89 -20.41 4.09
CA LYS A 349 3.24 -19.23 4.90
C LYS A 349 2.25 -19.05 6.05
N GLN A 350 0.95 -19.12 5.78
CA GLN A 350 -0.10 -18.97 6.79
C GLN A 350 -0.05 -20.09 7.85
N ILE A 351 0.25 -21.32 7.46
CA ILE A 351 0.45 -22.44 8.40
C ILE A 351 1.65 -22.16 9.29
N ARG A 352 2.78 -21.73 8.73
CA ARG A 352 4.00 -21.43 9.51
C ARG A 352 3.79 -20.26 10.47
N GLU A 353 3.08 -19.21 10.06
CA GLU A 353 2.70 -18.09 10.93
C GLU A 353 1.79 -18.56 12.09
N SER A 354 0.83 -19.44 11.79
CA SER A 354 -0.05 -20.01 12.81
C SER A 354 0.70 -20.92 13.79
N GLU A 355 1.70 -21.67 13.32
CA GLU A 355 2.58 -22.48 14.16
C GLU A 355 3.45 -21.63 15.10
N LEU A 356 4.04 -20.53 14.59
CA LEU A 356 4.80 -19.57 15.39
C LEU A 356 3.92 -18.94 16.48
N GLN A 357 2.72 -18.48 16.13
CA GLN A 357 1.76 -17.96 17.11
C GLN A 357 1.38 -19.00 18.18
N LEU A 358 1.23 -20.27 17.79
CA LEU A 358 0.95 -21.35 18.73
C LEU A 358 2.12 -21.61 19.69
N GLU A 359 3.36 -21.51 19.22
CA GLU A 359 4.56 -21.62 20.07
C GLU A 359 4.68 -20.44 21.04
N GLU A 360 4.39 -19.21 20.59
CA GLU A 360 4.33 -18.03 21.45
C GLU A 360 3.24 -18.17 22.53
N MET A 361 2.04 -18.65 22.18
CA MET A 361 1.00 -18.89 23.17
C MET A 361 1.40 -19.97 24.19
N LYS A 362 2.11 -21.02 23.76
CA LYS A 362 2.61 -22.07 24.67
C LYS A 362 3.66 -21.53 25.64
N SER A 363 4.58 -20.69 25.16
CA SER A 363 5.60 -20.08 26.02
C SER A 363 4.97 -19.10 27.02
N LEU A 364 3.99 -18.30 26.58
CA LEU A 364 3.22 -17.41 27.45
C LEU A 364 2.43 -18.20 28.52
N SER A 365 1.79 -19.31 28.12
CA SER A 365 1.09 -20.20 29.04
C SER A 365 2.03 -20.82 30.09
N LEU A 366 3.25 -21.20 29.70
CA LEU A 366 4.27 -21.71 30.63
C LEU A 366 4.74 -20.63 31.61
N SER A 367 4.96 -19.41 31.12
CA SER A 367 5.30 -18.26 31.98
C SER A 367 4.21 -18.00 33.01
N LEU A 368 2.95 -17.93 32.58
CA LEU A 368 1.80 -17.72 33.47
C LEU A 368 1.66 -18.84 34.52
N GLN A 369 1.93 -20.10 34.15
CA GLN A 369 1.92 -21.21 35.11
C GLN A 369 3.01 -21.05 36.19
N ASN A 370 4.19 -20.58 35.81
CA ASN A 370 5.28 -20.29 36.75
C ASN A 370 4.92 -19.11 37.67
N ASP A 371 4.35 -18.04 37.13
CA ASP A 371 3.90 -16.89 37.91
C ASP A 371 2.82 -17.29 38.93
N ILE A 372 1.85 -18.12 38.53
CA ILE A 372 0.83 -18.67 39.44
C ILE A 372 1.47 -19.52 40.54
N ARG A 373 2.50 -20.31 40.23
CA ARG A 373 3.23 -21.11 41.24
C ARG A 373 3.96 -20.20 42.23
N ASN A 374 4.64 -19.16 41.75
CA ASN A 374 5.34 -18.19 42.60
C ASN A 374 4.36 -17.43 43.51
N LEU A 375 3.22 -16.97 42.96
CA LEU A 375 2.17 -16.31 43.75
C LEU A 375 1.58 -17.22 44.82
N LYS A 376 1.41 -18.52 44.55
CA LYS A 376 0.99 -19.50 45.56
C LYS A 376 2.03 -19.69 46.66
N GLY A 377 3.32 -19.69 46.31
CA GLY A 377 4.42 -19.72 47.27
C GLY A 377 4.39 -18.50 48.19
N ASN A 378 4.37 -17.30 47.63
CA ASN A 378 4.32 -16.05 48.38
C ASN A 378 3.07 -15.96 49.28
N ASN A 379 1.92 -16.46 48.82
CA ASN A 379 0.70 -16.47 49.63
C ASN A 379 0.80 -17.45 50.82
N SER A 380 1.59 -18.53 50.70
CA SER A 380 1.86 -19.42 51.84
C SER A 380 2.78 -18.76 52.87
N GLU A 381 3.82 -18.05 52.44
CA GLU A 381 4.71 -17.29 53.32
C GLU A 381 3.94 -16.19 54.08
N LEU A 382 3.11 -15.42 53.37
CA LEU A 382 2.25 -14.39 53.99
C LEU A 382 1.24 -15.00 54.98
N SER A 383 0.73 -16.20 54.70
CA SER A 383 -0.15 -16.91 55.63
C SER A 383 0.58 -17.34 56.91
N ASP A 384 1.86 -17.70 56.82
CA ASP A 384 2.67 -18.09 57.97
C ASP A 384 3.12 -16.86 58.79
N GLU A 385 3.52 -15.77 58.12
CA GLU A 385 3.79 -14.48 58.78
C GLU A 385 2.55 -13.96 59.52
N LYS A 386 1.36 -14.07 58.91
CA LYS A 386 0.11 -13.69 59.55
C LYS A 386 -0.13 -14.49 60.84
N LYS A 387 0.07 -15.80 60.84
CA LYS A 387 -0.06 -16.64 62.04
C LYS A 387 0.96 -16.27 63.11
N GLU A 388 2.19 -15.95 62.72
CA GLU A 388 3.23 -15.51 63.66
C GLU A 388 2.86 -14.17 64.32
N LEU A 389 2.36 -13.21 63.53
CA LEU A 389 1.89 -11.92 64.03
C LEU A 389 0.67 -12.08 64.95
N GLU A 390 -0.29 -12.93 64.61
CA GLU A 390 -1.43 -13.26 65.47
C GLU A 390 -0.95 -13.83 66.82
N SER A 391 0.02 -14.74 66.82
CA SER A 391 0.61 -15.28 68.07
C SER A 391 1.35 -14.22 68.90
N LYS A 392 2.09 -13.31 68.26
CA LYS A 392 2.77 -12.19 68.95
C LYS A 392 1.76 -11.22 69.57
N LEU A 393 0.68 -10.93 68.85
CA LEU A 393 -0.39 -10.07 69.32
C LEU A 393 -1.09 -10.66 70.54
N GLU A 394 -1.40 -11.96 70.51
CA GLU A 394 -2.02 -12.68 71.64
C GLU A 394 -1.14 -12.64 72.90
N LYS A 395 0.17 -12.87 72.76
CA LYS A 395 1.14 -12.72 73.86
C LYS A 395 1.20 -11.29 74.41
N SER A 396 1.14 -10.28 73.55
CA SER A 396 1.14 -8.88 73.98
C SER A 396 -0.12 -8.52 74.77
N PHE A 397 -1.29 -9.05 74.37
CA PHE A 397 -2.53 -8.90 75.14
C PHE A 397 -2.43 -9.58 76.52
N GLU A 398 -1.87 -10.79 76.61
CA GLU A 398 -1.63 -11.46 77.90
C GLU A 398 -0.70 -10.65 78.81
N GLU A 399 0.36 -10.05 78.26
CA GLU A 399 1.27 -9.17 79.01
C GLU A 399 0.60 -7.88 79.49
N GLN A 400 -0.24 -7.25 78.65
CA GLN A 400 -1.03 -6.08 79.04
C GLN A 400 -2.01 -6.41 80.16
N GLU A 401 -2.68 -7.57 80.10
CA GLU A 401 -3.62 -8.00 81.13
C GLU A 401 -2.88 -8.25 82.48
N LYS A 402 -1.69 -8.87 82.43
CA LYS A 402 -0.81 -9.03 83.61
C LYS A 402 -0.38 -7.67 84.18
N LEU A 403 0.00 -6.72 83.33
CA LEU A 403 0.40 -5.38 83.75
C LEU A 403 -0.76 -4.63 84.42
N LYS A 404 -1.97 -4.79 83.89
CA LYS A 404 -3.20 -4.21 84.44
C LYS A 404 -3.55 -4.81 85.79
N GLN A 405 -3.38 -6.12 85.98
CA GLN A 405 -3.55 -6.78 87.29
C GLN A 405 -2.51 -6.29 88.31
N LEU A 406 -1.25 -6.12 87.92
CA LEU A 406 -0.20 -5.56 88.77
C LEU A 406 -0.51 -4.12 89.20
N LEU A 407 -0.98 -3.28 88.27
CA LEU A 407 -1.40 -1.91 88.58
C LEU A 407 -2.56 -1.88 89.59
N LEU A 408 -3.56 -2.75 89.43
CA LEU A 408 -4.66 -2.88 90.38
C LEU A 408 -4.15 -3.28 91.78
N GLN A 409 -3.21 -4.24 91.87
CA GLN A 409 -2.58 -4.63 93.13
C GLN A 409 -1.79 -3.49 93.81
N ILE A 410 -1.04 -2.71 93.03
CA ILE A 410 -0.31 -1.53 93.56
C ILE A 410 -1.30 -0.49 94.07
N GLN A 411 -2.40 -0.28 93.36
CA GLN A 411 -3.43 0.67 93.75
C GLN A 411 -4.09 0.26 95.07
N GLU A 412 -4.45 -1.02 95.23
CA GLU A 412 -4.94 -1.59 96.50
C GLU A 412 -3.95 -1.34 97.65
N LEU A 413 -2.67 -1.68 97.46
CA LEU A 413 -1.62 -1.47 98.48
C LEU A 413 -1.41 0.01 98.86
N SER A 414 -1.65 0.95 97.93
CA SER A 414 -1.53 2.39 98.19
C SER A 414 -2.69 2.99 98.99
N THR A 415 -3.83 2.29 99.06
CA THR A 415 -5.04 2.80 99.73
C THR A 415 -5.09 2.44 101.23
N ASP A 416 -4.22 1.54 101.68
CA ASP A 416 -4.07 1.09 103.07
C ASP A 416 -2.99 1.86 103.87
N GLN A 417 -2.43 2.94 103.30
CA GLN A 417 -1.58 3.92 104.00
C GLN A 417 -2.35 5.22 104.23
#